data_AF-A0A7Y0ACD4-F1
#
_entry.id   AF-A0A7Y0ACD4-F1
#
_cell.length_a   1.000
_cell.length_b   1.000
_cell.length_c   1.000
_cell.angle_alpha   90.00
_cell.angle_beta   90.00
_cell.angle_gamma   90.00
#
_symmetry.space_group_name_H-M   'P 1'
#
loop_
_entity.id
_entity.type
_entity.pdbx_description
1 polymer ?
#
loop_
_entity_poly.entity_id
_entity_poly.type
_entity_poly.pdbx_seq_one_letter_code
_entity_poly.pdbx_strand_id
1 'polypeptide(L)'
;MPILYLDIDGVLLTARHTQAASGVDAFVDFITQHFTCYWLTTHCKGDSAPALRYLARFLKPATLEKLRQAVQPTTWDTLKTEAIDVTADFYWLDDQPFQAEIAYLEVRGVADRLVRVNIFRNGELERITKELIAG
;
A
#
# COMPACT_ATOMS: atom_id res chain seq x y z
N MET A 1 2.11 -13.44 -10.23
CA MET A 1 2.31 -12.00 -10.00
C MET A 1 2.29 -11.80 -8.49
N PRO A 2 3.31 -11.18 -7.89
CA PRO A 2 3.36 -10.98 -6.44
C PRO A 2 2.17 -10.14 -5.94
N ILE A 3 1.82 -10.35 -4.67
CA ILE A 3 0.75 -9.61 -3.99
C ILE A 3 1.33 -8.30 -3.44
N LEU A 4 0.60 -7.19 -3.57
CA LEU A 4 0.95 -5.92 -2.93
C LEU A 4 -0.19 -5.45 -2.03
N TYR A 5 0.06 -5.43 -0.73
CA TYR A 5 -0.82 -4.82 0.26
C TYR A 5 -0.47 -3.34 0.42
N LEU A 6 -1.45 -2.47 0.22
CA LEU A 6 -1.25 -1.04 0.05
C LEU A 6 -1.99 -0.24 1.12
N ASP A 7 -1.24 0.41 2.02
CA ASP A 7 -1.80 1.51 2.81
C ASP A 7 -1.95 2.78 1.96
N ILE A 8 -2.74 3.74 2.46
CA ILE A 8 -2.99 5.02 1.82
C ILE A 8 -2.19 6.13 2.49
N ASP A 9 -2.36 6.27 3.80
CA ASP A 9 -1.83 7.39 4.55
C ASP A 9 -0.33 7.20 4.77
N GLY A 10 0.46 8.23 4.49
CA GLY A 10 1.92 8.11 4.50
C GLY A 10 2.52 7.30 3.34
N VAL A 11 1.68 6.73 2.46
CA VAL A 11 2.10 5.94 1.29
C VAL A 11 1.70 6.62 -0.02
N LEU A 12 0.41 6.62 -0.36
CA LEU A 12 -0.11 7.31 -1.55
C LEU A 12 -0.35 8.80 -1.29
N LEU A 13 -0.55 9.16 -0.03
CA LEU A 13 -0.74 10.53 0.43
C LEU A 13 0.37 10.92 1.41
N THR A 14 0.71 12.21 1.45
CA THR A 14 1.66 12.75 2.42
C THR A 14 1.11 12.67 3.84
N ALA A 15 2.01 12.64 4.83
CA ALA A 15 1.65 12.69 6.24
C ALA A 15 0.75 13.91 6.53
N ARG A 16 -0.25 13.72 7.39
CA ARG A 16 -1.36 14.67 7.68
C ARG A 16 -2.45 14.77 6.61
N HIS A 17 -2.51 13.85 5.64
CA HIS A 17 -3.67 13.68 4.77
C HIS A 17 -3.96 14.88 3.84
N THR A 18 -2.94 15.64 3.43
CA THR A 18 -3.17 16.92 2.75
C THR A 18 -2.98 16.85 1.24
N GLN A 19 -2.12 15.97 0.73
CA GLN A 19 -1.69 15.98 -0.67
C GLN A 19 -1.30 14.58 -1.17
N ALA A 20 -1.32 14.42 -2.50
CA ALA A 20 -0.74 13.27 -3.18
C ALA A 20 0.76 13.15 -2.90
N ALA A 21 1.25 11.93 -2.71
CA ALA A 21 2.66 11.62 -2.64
C ALA A 21 3.39 12.02 -3.94
N SER A 22 4.64 12.50 -3.81
CA SER A 22 5.46 12.81 -4.98
C SER A 22 5.71 11.53 -5.80
N GLY A 23 5.39 11.58 -7.09
CA GLY A 23 5.53 10.44 -8.00
C GLY A 23 4.39 9.42 -7.93
N VAL A 24 3.29 9.69 -7.20
CA VAL A 24 2.20 8.72 -7.01
C VAL A 24 1.60 8.22 -8.32
N ASP A 25 1.51 9.05 -9.35
CA ASP A 25 0.92 8.66 -10.63
C ASP A 25 1.75 7.54 -11.30
N ALA A 26 3.07 7.74 -11.40
CA ALA A 26 3.97 6.75 -11.98
C ALA A 26 4.06 5.49 -11.10
N PHE A 27 4.00 5.67 -9.79
CA PHE A 27 3.98 4.58 -8.83
C PHE A 27 2.74 3.69 -8.97
N VAL A 28 1.54 4.30 -9.06
CA VAL A 28 0.29 3.59 -9.29
C VAL A 28 0.32 2.85 -10.63
N ASP A 29 0.85 3.47 -11.68
CA ASP A 29 1.00 2.82 -12.99
C ASP A 29 1.85 1.56 -12.91
N PHE A 30 2.98 1.64 -12.20
CA PHE A 30 3.85 0.52 -11.97
C PHE A 30 3.15 -0.60 -11.16
N ILE A 31 2.64 -0.30 -9.96
CA ILE A 31 2.13 -1.35 -9.09
C ILE A 31 0.92 -2.08 -9.72
N THR A 32 0.06 -1.37 -10.44
CA THR A 32 -1.13 -1.96 -11.07
C THR A 32 -0.82 -2.80 -12.30
N GLN A 33 0.38 -2.66 -12.88
CA GLN A 33 0.86 -3.50 -13.99
C GLN A 33 1.63 -4.73 -13.51
N HIS A 34 2.23 -4.65 -12.31
CA HIS A 34 3.20 -5.64 -11.84
C HIS A 34 2.76 -6.44 -10.61
N PHE A 35 1.68 -6.04 -9.93
CA PHE A 35 1.21 -6.65 -8.69
C PHE A 35 -0.29 -6.91 -8.68
N THR A 36 -0.68 -7.98 -8.00
CA THR A 36 -2.08 -8.14 -7.57
C THR A 36 -2.27 -7.30 -6.31
N CYS A 37 -2.94 -6.16 -6.45
CA CYS A 37 -3.01 -5.14 -5.41
C CYS A 37 -4.23 -5.32 -4.50
N TYR A 38 -4.00 -5.13 -3.20
CA TYR A 38 -5.03 -5.16 -2.17
C TYR A 38 -4.92 -3.93 -1.29
N TRP A 39 -6.05 -3.33 -0.94
CA TRP A 39 -6.09 -2.30 0.09
C TRP A 39 -5.74 -2.92 1.44
N LEU A 40 -4.81 -2.31 2.17
CA LEU A 40 -4.53 -2.66 3.55
C LEU A 40 -4.42 -1.39 4.39
N THR A 41 -5.57 -0.76 4.55
CA THR A 41 -5.72 0.59 5.09
C THR A 41 -6.98 0.68 5.94
N THR A 42 -7.04 1.62 6.88
CA THR A 42 -8.24 1.90 7.69
C THR A 42 -9.42 2.40 6.87
N HIS A 43 -9.19 2.85 5.62
CA HIS A 43 -10.24 3.30 4.70
C HIS A 43 -10.90 2.17 3.91
N CYS A 44 -10.50 0.91 4.11
CA CYS A 44 -11.08 -0.24 3.42
C CYS A 44 -11.37 -1.37 4.42
N LYS A 45 -12.63 -1.81 4.45
CA LYS A 45 -13.08 -2.98 5.21
C LYS A 45 -14.17 -3.71 4.41
N GLY A 46 -13.75 -4.57 3.50
CA GLY A 46 -14.62 -5.31 2.58
C GLY A 46 -15.17 -4.51 1.39
N ASP A 47 -14.97 -3.20 1.37
CA ASP A 47 -15.41 -2.29 0.29
C ASP A 47 -14.33 -1.24 0.00
N SER A 48 -13.99 -1.08 -1.29
CA SER A 48 -13.02 -0.09 -1.78
C SER A 48 -13.62 1.32 -1.90
N ALA A 49 -14.95 1.47 -1.88
CA ALA A 49 -15.59 2.76 -2.13
C ALA A 49 -15.19 3.86 -1.14
N PRO A 50 -15.04 3.63 0.19
CA PRO A 50 -14.58 4.67 1.11
C PRO A 50 -13.13 5.11 0.82
N ALA A 51 -12.22 4.17 0.57
CA ALA A 51 -10.84 4.45 0.15
C ALA A 51 -10.78 5.29 -1.13
N LEU A 52 -11.54 4.92 -2.17
CA LEU A 52 -11.58 5.67 -3.43
C LEU A 52 -12.19 7.07 -3.26
N ARG A 53 -13.27 7.22 -2.47
CA ARG A 53 -13.84 8.54 -2.16
C ARG A 53 -12.85 9.44 -1.44
N TYR A 54 -12.07 8.86 -0.53
CA TYR A 54 -11.05 9.57 0.20
C TYR A 54 -9.91 10.04 -0.73
N LEU A 55 -9.37 9.14 -1.55
CA LEU A 55 -8.30 9.43 -2.51
C LEU A 55 -8.72 10.43 -3.61
N ALA A 56 -9.99 10.46 -4.00
CA ALA A 56 -10.51 11.36 -5.03
C ALA A 56 -10.31 12.86 -4.72
N ARG A 57 -10.07 13.20 -3.46
CA ARG A 57 -9.80 14.57 -3.01
C ARG A 57 -8.39 15.05 -3.36
N PHE A 58 -7.48 14.14 -3.65
CA PHE A 58 -6.05 14.40 -3.77
C PHE A 58 -5.44 13.88 -5.07
N LEU A 59 -5.94 12.76 -5.58
CA LEU A 59 -5.41 12.11 -6.78
C LEU A 59 -6.07 12.62 -8.06
N LYS A 60 -5.33 12.54 -9.16
CA LYS A 60 -5.88 12.79 -10.51
C LYS A 60 -6.94 11.74 -10.85
N PRO A 61 -7.99 12.10 -11.63
CA PRO A 61 -9.03 11.15 -12.03
C PRO A 61 -8.48 9.88 -12.72
N ALA A 62 -7.46 10.01 -13.56
CA ALA A 62 -6.85 8.86 -14.25
C ALA A 62 -6.16 7.89 -13.28
N THR A 63 -5.43 8.41 -12.30
CA THR A 63 -4.76 7.61 -11.25
C THR A 63 -5.80 6.92 -10.36
N LEU A 64 -6.86 7.63 -10.00
CA LEU A 64 -7.97 7.07 -9.24
C LEU A 64 -8.70 5.96 -10.01
N GLU A 65 -8.88 6.09 -11.33
CA GLU A 65 -9.47 5.05 -12.16
C GLU A 65 -8.64 3.77 -12.20
N LYS A 66 -7.31 3.89 -12.30
CA LYS A 66 -6.41 2.73 -12.22
C LYS A 66 -6.56 2.00 -10.89
N LEU A 67 -6.58 2.74 -9.79
CA LEU A 67 -6.77 2.18 -8.45
C LEU A 67 -8.13 1.49 -8.30
N ARG A 68 -9.20 2.10 -8.85
CA ARG A 68 -10.55 1.53 -8.85
C ARG A 68 -10.63 0.19 -9.58
N GLN A 69 -9.91 0.06 -10.69
CA GLN A 69 -9.93 -1.14 -11.53
C GLN A 69 -9.04 -2.26 -11.00
N ALA A 70 -7.91 -1.91 -10.36
CA ALA A 70 -6.85 -2.86 -10.06
C ALA A 70 -6.71 -3.25 -8.58
N VAL A 71 -7.20 -2.43 -7.64
CA VAL A 71 -6.98 -2.67 -6.20
C VAL A 71 -8.21 -3.24 -5.52
N GLN A 72 -8.06 -4.46 -5.01
CA GLN A 72 -9.12 -5.23 -4.38
C GLN A 72 -9.29 -4.88 -2.89
N PRO A 73 -10.50 -4.96 -2.34
CA PRO A 73 -10.71 -4.73 -0.91
C PRO A 73 -10.15 -5.90 -0.09
N THR A 74 -9.80 -5.63 1.18
CA THR A 74 -9.54 -6.66 2.18
C THR A 74 -10.45 -6.47 3.40
N THR A 75 -10.49 -7.48 4.25
CA THR A 75 -11.22 -7.44 5.51
C THR A 75 -10.29 -7.89 6.63
N TRP A 76 -10.27 -7.13 7.70
CA TRP A 76 -9.56 -7.40 8.95
C TRP A 76 -10.30 -6.70 10.10
N ASP A 77 -10.11 -7.18 11.32
CA ASP A 77 -10.83 -6.69 12.50
C ASP A 77 -9.92 -5.97 13.49
N THR A 78 -8.77 -6.56 13.84
CA THR A 78 -7.88 -5.98 14.86
C THR A 78 -6.59 -5.46 14.25
N LEU A 79 -5.86 -6.34 13.55
CA LEU A 79 -4.57 -6.02 12.93
C LEU A 79 -4.65 -6.21 11.41
N LYS A 80 -4.01 -5.34 10.64
CA LYS A 80 -3.93 -5.45 9.18
C LYS A 80 -3.33 -6.80 8.75
N THR A 81 -2.39 -7.34 9.54
CA THR A 81 -1.77 -8.65 9.27
C THR A 81 -2.75 -9.82 9.20
N GLU A 82 -3.99 -9.68 9.70
CA GLU A 82 -5.05 -10.68 9.54
C GLU A 82 -5.45 -10.90 8.08
N ALA A 83 -5.30 -9.87 7.24
CA ALA A 83 -5.61 -9.93 5.81
C ALA A 83 -4.41 -10.35 4.94
N ILE A 84 -3.22 -10.51 5.52
CA ILE A 84 -2.00 -10.85 4.78
C ILE A 84 -1.90 -12.37 4.63
N ASP A 85 -1.82 -12.85 3.38
CA ASP A 85 -1.40 -14.21 3.09
C ASP A 85 0.14 -14.29 3.16
N VAL A 86 0.64 -14.61 4.36
CA VAL A 86 2.07 -14.76 4.62
C VAL A 86 2.73 -15.95 3.92
N THR A 87 1.94 -16.82 3.28
CA THR A 87 2.47 -17.97 2.53
C THR A 87 2.69 -17.66 1.04
N ALA A 88 2.11 -16.56 0.55
CA ALA A 88 2.29 -16.07 -0.80
C ALA A 88 3.57 -15.25 -0.95
N ASP A 89 3.97 -14.99 -2.19
CA ASP A 89 4.98 -13.98 -2.50
C ASP A 89 4.31 -12.59 -2.45
N PHE A 90 4.65 -11.80 -1.43
CA PHE A 90 3.99 -10.53 -1.17
C PHE A 90 4.96 -9.42 -0.76
N TYR A 91 4.46 -8.19 -0.86
CA TYR A 91 4.99 -7.01 -0.20
C TYR A 91 3.84 -6.26 0.49
N TRP A 92 4.15 -5.59 1.60
CA TRP A 92 3.24 -4.69 2.30
C TRP A 92 3.89 -3.32 2.45
N LEU A 93 3.21 -2.29 1.93
CA LEU A 93 3.64 -0.90 2.04
C LEU A 93 2.86 -0.20 3.15
N ASP A 94 3.59 0.29 4.14
CA ASP A 94 3.04 0.99 5.30
C ASP A 94 4.08 1.98 5.85
N ASP A 95 3.67 3.17 6.30
CA ASP A 95 4.60 4.11 6.92
C ASP A 95 4.76 3.84 8.43
N GLN A 96 3.69 3.38 9.09
CA GLN A 96 3.59 3.24 10.54
C GLN A 96 2.86 1.94 10.96
N PRO A 97 3.40 0.76 10.59
CA PRO A 97 2.84 -0.51 11.04
C PRO A 97 3.00 -0.64 12.56
N PHE A 98 2.03 -1.27 13.22
CA PHE A 98 2.09 -1.46 14.66
C PHE A 98 3.19 -2.44 15.06
N GLN A 99 3.74 -2.27 16.27
CA GLN A 99 4.78 -3.17 16.76
C GLN A 99 4.32 -4.64 16.80
N ALA A 100 3.04 -4.88 17.09
CA ALA A 100 2.46 -6.22 17.06
C ALA A 100 2.44 -6.82 15.64
N GLU A 101 2.23 -5.99 14.62
CA GLU A 101 2.22 -6.41 13.21
C GLU A 101 3.65 -6.71 12.72
N ILE A 102 4.62 -5.88 13.12
CA ILE A 102 6.04 -6.13 12.86
C ILE A 102 6.45 -7.47 13.49
N ALA A 103 6.16 -7.65 14.79
CA ALA A 103 6.48 -8.89 15.50
C ALA A 103 5.80 -10.12 14.87
N TYR A 104 4.57 -9.95 14.36
CA TYR A 104 3.85 -11.01 13.65
C TYR A 104 4.60 -11.50 12.41
N LEU A 105 5.21 -10.59 11.63
CA LEU A 105 6.02 -10.92 10.46
C LEU A 105 7.39 -11.50 10.84
N GLU A 106 8.04 -10.96 11.87
CA GLU A 106 9.34 -11.42 12.37
C GLU A 106 9.29 -12.89 12.82
N VAL A 107 8.28 -13.26 13.62
CA VAL A 107 8.10 -14.64 14.10
C VAL A 107 7.88 -15.63 12.95
N ARG A 108 7.43 -15.14 11.79
CA ARG A 108 7.22 -15.93 10.56
C ARG A 108 8.39 -15.87 9.59
N GLY A 109 9.42 -15.08 9.88
CA GLY A 109 10.59 -14.93 9.02
C GLY A 109 10.30 -14.19 7.71
N VAL A 110 9.26 -13.34 7.67
CA VAL A 110 8.83 -12.57 6.48
C VAL A 110 8.84 -11.05 6.73
N ALA A 111 9.61 -10.59 7.71
CA ALA A 111 9.71 -9.17 8.08
C ALA A 111 10.29 -8.31 6.94
N ASP A 112 11.09 -8.90 6.06
CA ASP A 112 11.62 -8.28 4.84
C ASP A 112 10.53 -7.94 3.81
N ARG A 113 9.34 -8.52 3.93
CA ARG A 113 8.19 -8.22 3.05
C ARG A 113 7.45 -6.95 3.43
N LEU A 114 7.71 -6.40 4.62
CA LEU A 114 7.24 -5.08 5.01
C LEU A 114 8.21 -4.01 4.47
N VAL A 115 7.76 -3.24 3.49
CA VAL A 115 8.50 -2.10 2.95
C VAL A 115 8.00 -0.84 3.63
N ARG A 116 8.77 -0.35 4.60
CA ARG A 116 8.41 0.87 5.34
C ARG A 116 8.58 2.10 4.47
N VAL A 117 7.48 2.83 4.26
CA VAL A 117 7.47 4.03 3.41
C VAL A 117 7.85 5.25 4.22
N ASN A 118 8.83 6.03 3.72
CA ASN A 118 9.16 7.32 4.30
C ASN A 118 8.87 8.46 3.32
N ILE A 119 7.64 8.99 3.36
CA ILE A 119 7.20 10.02 2.41
C ILE A 119 7.91 11.37 2.56
N PHE A 120 8.70 11.57 3.62
CA PHE A 120 9.55 12.75 3.77
C PHE A 120 10.85 12.63 2.98
N ARG A 121 11.21 11.42 2.51
CA ARG A 121 12.35 11.22 1.63
C ARG A 121 11.97 11.64 0.21
N ASN A 122 12.77 12.52 -0.38
CA ASN A 122 12.59 12.89 -1.78
C ASN A 122 12.78 11.66 -2.69
N GLY A 123 11.84 11.45 -3.62
CA GLY A 123 11.86 10.29 -4.52
C GLY A 123 11.55 8.96 -3.85
N GLU A 124 10.88 8.94 -2.69
CA GLU A 124 10.62 7.69 -1.96
C GLU A 124 9.87 6.65 -2.79
N LEU A 125 8.80 7.04 -3.50
CA LEU A 125 8.04 6.08 -4.30
C LEU A 125 8.84 5.53 -5.48
N GLU A 126 9.70 6.34 -6.10
CA GLU A 126 10.62 5.88 -7.16
C GLU A 126 11.64 4.88 -6.59
N ARG A 127 12.16 5.14 -5.39
CA ARG A 127 13.08 4.23 -4.68
C ARG A 127 12.39 2.90 -4.39
N ILE A 128 11.17 2.92 -3.88
CA ILE A 128 10.38 1.71 -3.60
C ILE A 128 10.12 0.94 -4.89
N THR A 129 9.74 1.60 -5.99
CA THR A 129 9.60 0.93 -7.29
C THR A 129 10.87 0.18 -7.68
N LYS A 130 12.06 0.76 -7.50
CA LYS A 130 13.33 0.08 -7.80
C LYS A 130 13.60 -1.11 -6.86
N GLU A 131 13.25 -0.99 -5.58
CA GLU A 131 13.36 -2.07 -4.59
C GLU A 131 12.46 -3.25 -4.95
N LEU A 132 11.20 -2.98 -5.31
CA LEU A 132 10.21 -3.98 -5.71
C LEU A 132 10.54 -4.71 -7.02
N ILE A 133 11.46 -4.18 -7.84
CA ILE A 133 11.95 -4.84 -9.07
C ILE A 133 13.16 -5.76 -8.77
N ALA A 134 13.94 -5.41 -7.74
CA ALA A 134 15.22 -6.05 -7.45
C ALA A 134 15.10 -7.29 -6.53
N GLY A 135 14.00 -7.42 -5.80
CA GLY A 135 13.68 -8.57 -4.94
C GLY A 135 12.75 -9.56 -5.60
#